data_AF-A0A563DVV9-F1
#
_entry.id   AF-A0A563DVV9-F1
#
_cell.length_a   1.000
_cell.length_b   1.000
_cell.length_c   1.000
_cell.angle_alpha   90.00
_cell.angle_beta   90.00
_cell.angle_gamma   90.00
#
_symmetry.space_group_name_H-M   'P 1'
#
loop_
_entity.id
_entity.type
_entity.pdbx_description
1 polymer ?
#
loop_
_entity_poly.entity_id
_entity_poly.type
_entity_poly.pdbx_seq_one_letter_code
_entity_poly.pdbx_strand_id
1 'polypeptide(L)'
;MSGEVSLFGSTNQSSLVPSHSISRGVTRQIKKHTDLVLGRGEVALTTDTVRAGLTYSALNNVGTLVSAAKSLMDVAPEGAAYYEQIIGAYTIGAASAIARFS
;
A
#
# COMPACT_ATOMS: atom_id res chain seq x y z
N MET A 1 -51.66 -60.91 23.72
CA MET A 1 -52.94 -60.32 23.29
C MET A 1 -52.63 -59.04 22.55
N SER A 2 -53.24 -58.91 21.37
CA SER A 2 -53.01 -57.92 20.33
C SER A 2 -53.75 -56.58 20.57
N GLY A 3 -53.32 -55.53 19.85
CA GLY A 3 -54.08 -54.29 19.50
C GLY A 3 -53.97 -53.15 20.52
N GLU A 4 -53.84 -51.86 20.17
CA GLU A 4 -54.00 -51.11 18.92
C GLU A 4 -53.18 -49.79 18.92
N VAL A 5 -52.96 -49.26 17.70
CA VAL A 5 -52.59 -47.89 17.26
C VAL A 5 -53.57 -46.83 17.82
N SER A 6 -53.38 -45.51 17.86
CA SER A 6 -52.64 -44.46 17.13
C SER A 6 -52.75 -43.18 18.03
N LEU A 7 -52.06 -42.05 17.88
CA LEU A 7 -52.43 -40.99 16.94
C LEU A 7 -51.95 -39.60 17.48
N PHE A 8 -51.26 -38.80 16.65
CA PHE A 8 -51.03 -37.33 16.69
C PHE A 8 -50.59 -36.66 18.02
N GLY A 9 -49.58 -35.81 18.11
CA GLY A 9 -48.88 -34.98 17.13
C GLY A 9 -48.49 -33.68 17.85
N SER A 10 -47.30 -33.13 17.62
CA SER A 10 -47.12 -31.68 17.70
C SER A 10 -45.80 -31.27 17.05
N THR A 11 -45.98 -30.82 15.81
CA THR A 11 -45.34 -29.63 15.25
C THR A 11 -43.83 -29.65 15.11
N ASN A 12 -43.39 -30.21 13.98
CA ASN A 12 -42.29 -29.65 13.20
C ASN A 12 -42.54 -28.14 12.99
N GLN A 13 -41.95 -27.30 13.83
CA GLN A 13 -41.73 -25.91 13.45
C GLN A 13 -40.46 -25.86 12.61
N SER A 14 -40.61 -26.23 11.33
CA SER A 14 -39.68 -25.74 10.31
C SER A 14 -39.87 -24.23 10.25
N SER A 15 -39.05 -23.51 11.01
CA SER A 15 -38.84 -22.08 10.80
C SER A 15 -38.15 -21.93 9.44
N LEU A 16 -38.95 -21.85 8.38
CA LEU A 16 -38.53 -21.40 7.06
C LEU A 16 -38.28 -19.89 7.14
N VAL A 17 -37.23 -19.51 7.85
CA VAL A 17 -36.54 -18.27 7.53
C VAL A 17 -35.80 -18.57 6.24
N PRO A 18 -36.04 -17.86 5.12
CA PRO A 18 -35.21 -18.03 3.94
C PRO A 18 -33.80 -17.57 4.30
N SER A 19 -32.95 -18.50 4.73
CA SER A 19 -31.52 -18.25 4.78
C SER A 19 -31.12 -18.07 3.32
N HIS A 20 -30.87 -16.83 2.91
CA HIS A 20 -30.26 -16.55 1.62
C HIS A 20 -28.83 -17.07 1.71
N SER A 21 -28.66 -18.38 1.53
CA SER A 21 -27.35 -19.03 1.58
C SER A 21 -26.59 -18.56 0.36
N ILE A 22 -25.63 -17.66 0.56
CA ILE A 22 -24.75 -17.19 -0.51
C ILE A 22 -24.09 -18.44 -1.13
N SER A 23 -24.23 -18.59 -2.45
CA SER A 23 -23.64 -19.72 -3.16
C SER A 23 -22.13 -19.78 -2.90
N ARG A 24 -21.59 -21.00 -2.70
CA ARG A 24 -20.15 -21.21 -2.48
C ARG A 24 -19.29 -20.57 -3.56
N GLY A 25 -19.79 -20.50 -4.80
CA GLY A 25 -19.12 -19.81 -5.91
C GLY A 25 -18.95 -18.31 -5.65
N VAL A 26 -19.99 -17.66 -5.13
CA VAL A 26 -19.98 -16.24 -4.75
C VAL A 26 -19.02 -16.02 -3.58
N THR A 27 -19.03 -16.88 -2.57
CA THR A 27 -18.07 -16.79 -1.45
C THR A 27 -16.61 -16.92 -1.92
N ARG A 28 -16.32 -17.82 -2.86
CA ARG A 28 -14.98 -17.99 -3.44
C ARG A 28 -14.56 -16.77 -4.26
N GLN A 29 -15.48 -16.19 -5.03
CA GLN A 29 -15.23 -14.99 -5.81
C GLN A 29 -14.94 -13.79 -4.91
N ILE A 30 -15.71 -13.60 -3.83
CA ILE A 30 -15.47 -12.57 -2.83
C ILE A 30 -14.08 -12.75 -2.21
N LYS A 31 -13.74 -13.96 -1.74
CA LYS A 31 -12.39 -14.24 -1.19
C LYS A 31 -11.28 -13.88 -2.16
N LYS A 32 -11.35 -14.36 -3.42
CA LYS A 32 -10.35 -14.05 -4.43
C LYS A 32 -10.21 -12.53 -4.65
N HIS A 33 -11.33 -11.80 -4.69
CA HIS A 33 -11.28 -10.35 -4.83
C HIS A 33 -10.64 -9.68 -3.61
N THR A 34 -10.99 -10.11 -2.39
CA THR A 34 -10.38 -9.63 -1.15
C THR A 34 -8.87 -9.87 -1.16
N ASP A 35 -8.42 -11.08 -1.49
CA ASP A 35 -6.99 -11.41 -1.54
C ASP A 35 -6.23 -10.53 -2.54
N LEU A 36 -6.82 -10.26 -3.71
CA LEU A 36 -6.24 -9.35 -4.71
C LEU A 36 -6.15 -7.89 -4.21
N VAL A 37 -7.15 -7.41 -3.49
CA VAL A 37 -7.14 -6.07 -2.91
C VAL A 37 -6.10 -5.96 -1.80
N LEU A 38 -6.00 -6.98 -0.93
CA LEU A 38 -4.98 -7.04 0.12
C LEU A 38 -3.57 -7.02 -0.47
N GLY A 39 -3.29 -7.88 -1.47
CA GLY A 39 -1.99 -7.91 -2.12
C GLY A 39 -1.63 -6.59 -2.81
N ARG A 40 -2.59 -5.91 -3.46
CA ARG A 40 -2.38 -4.57 -4.02
C ARG A 40 -2.08 -3.53 -2.93
N GLY A 41 -2.75 -3.63 -1.79
CA GLY A 41 -2.52 -2.76 -0.63
C GLY A 41 -1.12 -2.95 -0.05
N GLU A 42 -0.65 -4.19 0.10
CA GLU A 42 0.70 -4.51 0.58
C GLU A 42 1.79 -3.95 -0.34
N VAL A 43 1.60 -4.12 -1.67
CA VAL A 43 2.51 -3.54 -2.66
C VAL A 43 2.52 -2.02 -2.55
N ALA A 44 1.36 -1.37 -2.50
CA ALA A 44 1.27 0.08 -2.38
C ALA A 44 1.94 0.62 -1.11
N LEU A 45 1.72 -0.01 0.03
CA LEU A 45 2.34 0.36 1.30
C LEU A 45 3.86 0.20 1.27
N THR A 46 4.34 -0.91 0.70
CA THR A 46 5.78 -1.16 0.55
C THR A 46 6.42 -0.14 -0.38
N THR A 47 5.77 0.14 -1.52
CA THR A 47 6.23 1.15 -2.48
C THR A 47 6.31 2.54 -1.83
N ASP A 48 5.30 2.94 -1.05
CA ASP A 48 5.28 4.21 -0.33
C ASP A 48 6.41 4.29 0.72
N THR A 49 6.60 3.23 1.49
CA THR A 49 7.69 3.14 2.48
C THR A 49 9.06 3.32 1.84
N VAL A 50 9.29 2.68 0.69
CA VAL A 50 10.55 2.84 -0.06
C VAL A 50 10.70 4.26 -0.60
N ARG A 51 9.63 4.85 -1.17
CA ARG A 51 9.66 6.25 -1.62
C ARG A 51 9.99 7.22 -0.49
N ALA A 52 9.43 7.01 0.70
CA ALA A 52 9.74 7.82 1.88
C ALA A 52 11.23 7.70 2.27
N GLY A 53 11.77 6.48 2.30
CA GLY A 53 13.20 6.24 2.57
C GLY A 53 14.12 6.88 1.53
N LEU A 54 13.80 6.75 0.25
CA LEU A 54 14.54 7.40 -0.84
C LEU A 54 14.47 8.93 -0.74
N THR A 55 13.31 9.47 -0.39
CA THR A 55 13.13 10.92 -0.19
C THR A 55 13.98 11.42 0.97
N TYR A 56 13.96 10.72 2.11
CA TYR A 56 14.79 11.06 3.25
C TYR A 56 16.29 11.03 2.90
N SER A 57 16.74 9.99 2.19
CA SER A 57 18.12 9.90 1.71
C SER A 57 18.49 11.04 0.76
N ALA A 58 17.63 11.37 -0.20
CA ALA A 58 17.85 12.47 -1.13
C ALA A 58 17.98 13.81 -0.39
N LEU A 59 17.11 14.08 0.59
CA LEU A 59 17.18 15.30 1.42
C LEU A 59 18.50 15.37 2.20
N ASN A 60 18.94 14.26 2.81
CA ASN A 60 20.22 14.20 3.51
C ASN A 60 21.40 14.50 2.56
N ASN A 61 21.37 13.93 1.36
CA ASN A 61 22.41 14.17 0.36
C ASN A 61 22.41 15.63 -0.12
N VAL A 62 21.24 16.25 -0.33
CA VAL A 62 21.13 17.67 -0.65
C VAL A 62 21.73 18.53 0.47
N GLY A 63 21.41 18.24 1.73
CA GLY A 63 22.00 18.95 2.87
C GLY A 63 23.54 18.85 2.90
N THR A 64 24.07 17.67 2.56
CA THR A 64 25.52 17.43 2.43
C THR A 64 26.12 18.26 1.30
N LEU A 65 25.51 18.27 0.12
CA LEU A 65 25.98 19.05 -1.04
C LEU A 65 25.92 20.56 -0.77
N VAL A 66 24.86 21.05 -0.14
CA VAL A 66 24.74 22.47 0.26
C VAL A 66 25.83 22.85 1.25
N SER A 67 26.13 21.99 2.22
CA SER A 67 27.19 22.24 3.19
C SER A 67 28.57 22.27 2.52
N ALA A 68 28.83 21.37 1.58
CA ALA A 68 30.04 21.38 0.77
C ALA A 68 30.15 22.64 -0.10
N ALA A 69 29.06 23.05 -0.75
CA ALA A 69 29.02 24.27 -1.57
C ALA A 69 29.33 25.53 -0.75
N LYS A 70 28.80 25.63 0.48
CA LYS A 70 29.15 26.74 1.40
C LYS A 70 30.66 26.80 1.67
N SER A 71 31.27 25.67 2.02
CA SER A 71 32.72 25.61 2.25
C SER A 71 33.53 25.95 0.99
N LEU A 72 33.05 25.61 -0.20
CA LEU A 72 33.73 25.91 -1.46
C LEU A 72 33.57 27.40 -1.85
N MET A 73 32.44 28.02 -1.54
CA MET A 73 32.23 29.46 -1.76
C MET A 73 33.19 30.32 -0.94
N ASP A 74 33.63 29.85 0.24
CA ASP A 74 34.64 30.55 1.05
C ASP A 74 36.03 30.59 0.38
N VAL A 75 36.32 29.61 -0.50
CA VAL A 75 37.63 29.46 -1.17
C VAL A 75 37.60 29.98 -2.61
N ALA A 76 36.51 29.74 -3.33
CA ALA A 76 36.34 30.07 -4.75
C ALA A 76 34.91 30.60 -5.00
N PRO A 77 34.63 31.87 -4.65
CA PRO A 77 33.30 32.46 -4.75
C PRO A 77 32.80 32.58 -6.19
N GLU A 78 33.69 32.71 -7.18
CA GLU A 78 33.36 32.67 -8.60
C GLU A 78 32.72 31.34 -9.05
N GLY A 79 32.87 30.27 -8.25
CA GLY A 79 32.27 28.97 -8.48
C GLY A 79 30.79 28.85 -8.11
N ALA A 80 30.20 29.88 -7.48
CA ALA A 80 28.85 29.84 -6.91
C ALA A 80 27.78 29.27 -7.87
N ALA A 81 27.73 29.78 -9.09
CA ALA A 81 26.76 29.36 -10.09
C ALA A 81 26.90 27.87 -10.49
N TYR A 82 28.12 27.34 -10.48
CA TYR A 82 28.35 25.91 -10.78
C TYR A 82 27.87 25.02 -9.63
N TYR A 83 28.12 25.42 -8.38
CA TYR A 83 27.65 24.67 -7.21
C TYR A 83 26.12 24.61 -7.16
N GLU A 84 25.44 25.73 -7.41
CA GLU A 84 23.99 25.80 -7.49
C GLU A 84 23.43 24.92 -8.62
N GLN A 85 24.04 24.94 -9.81
CA GLN A 85 23.62 24.06 -10.91
C GLN A 85 23.77 22.58 -10.56
N ILE A 86 24.87 22.17 -9.91
CA ILE A 86 25.10 20.78 -9.52
C ILE A 86 24.05 20.33 -8.51
N ILE A 87 23.78 21.16 -7.48
CA ILE A 87 22.76 20.86 -6.46
C ILE A 87 21.37 20.77 -7.10
N GLY A 88 21.03 21.71 -7.99
CA GLY A 88 19.77 21.73 -8.74
C GLY A 88 19.58 20.50 -9.62
N ALA A 89 20.60 20.11 -10.38
CA ALA A 89 20.57 18.93 -11.23
C ALA A 89 20.37 17.64 -10.40
N TYR A 90 21.08 17.52 -9.27
CA TYR A 90 20.91 16.40 -8.35
C TYR A 90 19.50 16.33 -7.80
N THR A 91 18.95 17.45 -7.30
CA THR A 91 17.59 17.50 -6.71
C THR A 91 16.53 17.08 -7.73
N ILE A 92 16.60 17.62 -8.95
CA ILE A 92 15.67 17.26 -10.03
C ILE A 92 15.80 15.77 -10.38
N GLY A 93 17.03 15.27 -10.53
CA GLY A 93 17.30 13.87 -10.85
C GLY A 93 16.76 12.91 -9.78
N ALA A 94 17.00 13.22 -8.50
CA ALA A 94 16.53 12.44 -7.37
C ALA A 94 14.99 12.44 -7.28
N ALA A 95 14.35 13.61 -7.38
CA ALA A 95 12.89 13.73 -7.38
C ALA A 95 12.25 12.93 -8.52
N SER A 96 12.85 13.00 -9.70
CA SER A 96 12.42 12.26 -10.89
C SER A 96 12.56 10.74 -10.72
N ALA A 97 13.65 10.27 -10.09
CA ALA A 97 13.85 8.86 -9.78
C ALA A 97 12.84 8.33 -8.75
N ILE A 98 12.57 9.09 -7.69
CA ILE A 98 11.58 8.75 -6.66
C ILE A 98 10.17 8.67 -7.27
N ALA A 99 9.79 9.63 -8.11
CA ALA A 99 8.49 9.65 -8.77
C ALA A 99 8.26 8.45 -9.71
N ARG A 100 9.32 7.93 -10.32
CA ARG A 100 9.27 6.73 -11.19
C ARG A 100 9.32 5.41 -10.43
N PHE A 101 9.56 5.42 -9.12
CA PHE A 101 9.57 4.20 -8.33
C PHE A 101 8.13 3.70 -8.18
N SER A 102 7.72 2.69 -8.93
CA SER A 102 6.36 2.13 -8.94
C SER A 102 6.35 0.65 -8.58
#